data_AF-A0A0Q5YZK7-F1
#
_entry.id   AF-A0A0Q5YZK7-F1
#
_cell.length_a   1.000
_cell.length_b   1.000
_cell.length_c   1.000
_cell.angle_alpha   90.00
_cell.angle_beta   90.00
_cell.angle_gamma   90.00
#
_symmetry.space_group_name_H-M   'P 1'
#
loop_
_entity.id
_entity.type
_entity.pdbx_description
1 polymer ?
#
loop_
_entity_poly.entity_id
_entity_poly.type
_entity_poly.pdbx_seq_one_letter_code
_entity_poly.pdbx_strand_id
1 'polypeptide(L)' 'MSDVLPMTRRLKAELPSMLAEHRQIVGALEKLRSAARKAGREEHERFADALVLHAQTEESVLYPAALAVGELVGLRGR' A
#
# COMPACT_ATOMS: atom_id res chain seq x y z
N MET A 1 22.62 3.51 9.78
CA MET A 1 21.80 3.03 8.63
C MET A 1 21.37 1.58 8.80
N SER A 2 22.17 0.70 9.43
CA SER A 2 21.76 -0.67 9.79
C SER A 2 20.44 -0.76 10.57
N ASP A 3 20.07 0.31 11.27
CA ASP A 3 18.86 0.41 12.10
C ASP A 3 17.55 0.30 11.29
N VAL A 4 17.59 0.46 9.96
CA VAL A 4 16.42 0.28 9.09
C VAL A 4 16.15 -1.20 8.76
N LEU A 5 17.13 -2.09 8.97
CA LEU A 5 17.04 -3.51 8.60
C LEU A 5 15.92 -4.27 9.32
N PRO A 6 15.66 -4.07 10.63
CA PRO A 6 14.51 -4.70 11.28
C PRO A 6 13.18 -4.32 10.61
N MET A 7 13.01 -3.05 10.23
CA MET A 7 11.79 -2.55 9.60
C MET A 7 11.60 -3.10 8.20
N THR A 8 12.65 -3.11 7.36
CA THR A 8 12.54 -3.63 5.98
C THR A 8 12.36 -5.14 5.93
N ARG A 9 12.95 -5.89 6.87
CA ARG A 9 12.71 -7.33 7.01
C ARG A 9 11.28 -7.63 7.44
N ARG A 10 10.76 -6.87 8.41
CA ARG A 10 9.37 -6.98 8.84
C ARG A 10 8.42 -6.67 7.69
N LEU A 11 8.64 -5.57 6.97
CA LEU A 11 7.89 -5.23 5.75
C LEU A 11 7.90 -6.40 4.76
N LYS A 12 9.06 -6.99 4.46
CA LYS A 12 9.16 -8.13 3.53
C LYS A 12 8.35 -9.34 3.98
N ALA A 13 8.34 -9.63 5.28
CA ALA A 13 7.62 -10.76 5.86
C ALA A 13 6.10 -10.55 5.87
N GLU A 14 5.64 -9.33 6.16
CA GLU A 14 4.21 -8.99 6.27
C GLU A 14 3.57 -8.62 4.92
N LEU A 15 4.38 -8.22 3.91
CA LEU A 15 3.90 -7.73 2.62
C LEU A 15 2.86 -8.62 1.94
N PRO A 16 3.01 -9.97 1.86
CA PRO A 16 1.98 -10.80 1.24
C PRO A 16 0.60 -10.69 1.90
N SER A 17 0.55 -10.58 3.23
CA SER A 17 -0.71 -10.39 3.98
C SER A 17 -1.27 -8.99 3.75
N MET A 18 -0.43 -7.97 3.86
CA MET A 18 -0.82 -6.58 3.61
C MET A 18 -1.42 -6.41 2.20
N LEU A 19 -0.81 -7.01 1.17
CA LEU A 19 -1.34 -6.99 -0.20
C LEU A 19 -2.68 -7.73 -0.33
N ALA A 20 -2.89 -8.80 0.44
CA ALA A 20 -4.18 -9.50 0.45
C ALA A 20 -5.28 -8.64 1.08
N GLU A 21 -4.96 -7.95 2.17
CA GLU A 21 -5.85 -7.01 2.86
C GLU A 21 -6.17 -5.80 1.97
N HIS A 22 -5.16 -5.22 1.33
CA HIS A 22 -5.33 -4.13 0.36
C HIS A 22 -6.28 -4.49 -0.78
N ARG A 23 -6.17 -5.69 -1.36
CA ARG A 23 -7.12 -6.15 -2.39
C ARG A 23 -8.56 -6.18 -1.90
N GLN A 24 -8.78 -6.57 -0.64
CA GLN A 24 -10.11 -6.56 -0.05
C GLN A 24 -10.62 -5.12 0.15
N ILE A 25 -9.75 -4.22 0.63
CA ILE A 25 -10.07 -2.80 0.81
C ILE A 25 -10.42 -2.14 -0.52
N VAL A 26 -9.58 -2.29 -1.55
CA VAL A 26 -9.83 -1.78 -2.90
C VAL A 26 -11.16 -2.32 -3.46
N GLY A 27 -11.43 -3.62 -3.28
CA GLY A 27 -12.71 -4.20 -3.67
C GLY A 27 -13.92 -3.61 -2.94
N ALA A 28 -13.77 -3.21 -1.67
CA ALA A 28 -14.81 -2.50 -0.92
C ALA A 28 -14.97 -1.05 -1.38
N LEU A 29 -13.87 -0.37 -1.73
CA LEU A 29 -13.89 1.01 -2.22
C LEU A 29 -14.57 1.12 -3.59
N GLU A 30 -14.38 0.16 -4.49
CA GLU A 30 -15.11 0.12 -5.76
C GLU A 30 -16.63 -0.01 -5.56
N LYS A 31 -17.05 -0.81 -4.57
CA LYS A 31 -18.48 -0.92 -4.20
C LYS A 31 -18.99 0.40 -3.61
N LEU A 32 -18.21 1.03 -2.73
CA LEU A 32 -18.53 2.34 -2.16
C LEU A 32 -18.69 3.41 -3.25
N ARG A 33 -17.72 3.50 -4.16
CA ARG A 33 -17.73 4.41 -5.29
C ARG A 33 -18.97 4.23 -6.16
N SER A 34 -19.31 2.98 -6.50
CA SER A 34 -20.51 2.65 -7.29
C SER A 34 -21.79 3.09 -6.58
N ALA A 35 -21.90 2.86 -5.27
CA ALA A 35 -23.06 3.26 -4.47
C ALA A 35 -23.14 4.80 -4.33
N ALA A 36 -22.01 5.46 -4.07
CA ALA A 36 -21.90 6.90 -3.96
C ALA A 36 -22.33 7.60 -5.25
N ARG A 37 -21.90 7.09 -6.41
CA ARG A 37 -22.31 7.58 -7.72
C ARG A 37 -23.82 7.51 -7.92
N LYS A 38 -24.42 6.36 -7.62
CA LYS A 38 -25.89 6.19 -7.72
C LYS A 38 -26.65 7.12 -6.78
N ALA A 39 -26.05 7.46 -5.64
CA ALA A 39 -26.62 8.34 -4.63
C ALA A 39 -26.30 9.84 -4.86
N GLY A 40 -25.56 10.21 -5.91
CA GLY A 40 -25.13 11.59 -6.15
C GLY A 40 -24.20 12.15 -5.05
N ARG A 41 -23.42 11.29 -4.39
CA ARG A 41 -22.55 11.62 -3.25
C ARG A 41 -21.09 11.72 -3.68
N GLU A 42 -20.76 12.75 -4.46
CA GLU A 42 -19.42 12.89 -5.06
C GLU A 42 -18.26 12.90 -4.06
N GLU A 43 -18.47 13.40 -2.84
CA GLU A 43 -17.46 13.39 -1.78
C GLU A 43 -17.01 11.97 -1.41
N HIS A 44 -17.92 11.00 -1.47
CA HIS A 44 -17.64 9.60 -1.19
C HIS A 44 -16.97 8.89 -2.39
N GLU A 45 -17.30 9.30 -3.63
CA GLU A 45 -16.55 8.86 -4.82
C GLU A 45 -15.10 9.33 -4.75
N ARG A 46 -14.87 10.62 -4.46
CA ARG A 46 -13.53 11.20 -4.32
C ARG A 46 -12.73 10.53 -3.21
N PHE A 47 -13.36 10.22 -2.08
CA PHE A 47 -12.72 9.46 -1.00
C PHE A 47 -12.28 8.07 -1.47
N ALA A 48 -13.15 7.33 -2.16
CA ALA A 48 -12.81 6.01 -2.67
C ALA A 48 -11.65 6.06 -3.67
N ASP A 49 -11.70 7.00 -4.62
CA ASP A 49 -10.64 7.19 -5.62
C ASP A 49 -9.29 7.57 -4.96
N ALA A 50 -9.31 8.46 -3.97
CA ALA A 50 -8.11 8.87 -3.25
C ALA A 50 -7.47 7.70 -2.47
N LEU A 51 -8.29 6.85 -1.84
CA LEU A 51 -7.78 5.73 -1.05
C LEU A 51 -7.26 4.59 -1.94
N VAL A 52 -7.84 4.40 -3.13
CA VAL A 52 -7.27 3.50 -4.15
C VAL A 52 -5.90 4.01 -4.62
N LEU A 53 -5.78 5.32 -4.90
CA LEU A 53 -4.51 5.93 -5.31
C LEU A 53 -3.43 5.79 -4.22
N HIS A 54 -3.82 5.93 -2.95
CA HIS A 54 -2.94 5.71 -1.81
C HIS A 54 -2.35 4.28 -1.82
N ALA A 55 -3.21 3.25 -1.90
CA ALA A 55 -2.76 1.86 -1.97
C ALA A 55 -1.84 1.60 -3.18
N GLN A 56 -2.17 2.15 -4.36
CA GLN A 56 -1.33 2.01 -5.55
C GLN A 56 0.06 2.65 -5.39
N THR A 57 0.12 3.81 -4.73
CA THR A 57 1.39 4.51 -4.46
C THR A 57 2.27 3.69 -3.52
N GLU A 58 1.68 3.12 -2.48
CA GLU A 58 2.39 2.24 -1.57
C GLU A 58 2.92 0.99 -2.27
N GLU A 59 2.07 0.29 -3.00
CA GLU A 59 2.39 -1.00 -3.63
C GLU A 59 3.36 -0.87 -4.81
N SER A 60 3.23 0.19 -5.61
CA SER A 60 4.02 0.35 -6.85
C SER A 60 5.34 1.10 -6.62
N VAL A 61 5.44 1.89 -5.55
CA VAL A 61 6.58 2.78 -5.32
C VAL A 61 7.19 2.58 -3.94
N LEU A 62 6.42 2.80 -2.88
CA LEU A 62 7.00 2.92 -1.53
C LEU A 62 7.51 1.57 -0.99
N TYR A 63 6.72 0.50 -1.07
CA TYR A 63 7.15 -0.81 -0.58
C TYR A 63 8.34 -1.37 -1.38
N PRO A 64 8.34 -1.37 -2.72
CA PRO A 64 9.51 -1.79 -3.50
C PRO A 64 10.77 -0.98 -3.18
N ALA A 65 10.65 0.36 -3.06
CA ALA A 65 11.79 1.22 -2.72
C ALA A 65 12.34 0.92 -1.33
N ALA A 66 11.48 0.74 -0.32
CA ALA A 66 11.88 0.42 1.04
C ALA A 66 12.61 -0.95 1.11
N LEU A 67 12.11 -1.95 0.38
CA LEU A 67 12.75 -3.26 0.29
C LEU A 67 14.13 -3.17 -0.39
N ALA A 68 14.23 -2.44 -1.51
CA ALA A 68 15.49 -2.26 -2.24
C ALA A 68 16.57 -1.57 -1.37
N VAL A 69 16.19 -0.53 -0.62
CA VAL A 69 17.08 0.15 0.33
C VAL A 69 17.53 -0.82 1.43
N GLY A 70 16.60 -1.62 1.97
CA GLY A 70 16.92 -2.63 2.98
C GLY A 70 17.93 -3.66 2.50
N GLU A 71 17.77 -4.15 1.27
CA GLU A 71 18.71 -5.08 0.65
C GLU A 71 20.08 -4.43 0.45
N LEU A 72 20.15 -3.22 -0.10
CA LEU A 72 21.40 -2.49 -0.31
C LEU A 72 22.17 -2.26 1.00
N VAL A 73 21.48 -1.82 2.06
CA VAL A 73 22.10 -1.63 3.38
C VAL A 73 22.61 -2.97 3.94
N GLY A 74 21.85 -4.04 3.76
CA GLY A 74 22.24 -5.38 4.19
C GLY A 74 23.45 -5.95 3.44
N LEU A 75 23.67 -5.55 2.18
CA LEU A 75 24.88 -5.89 1.43
C LEU A 75 26.11 -5.11 1.89
N ARG A 76 25.95 -3.82 2.22
CA ARG A 76 27.03 -2.90 2.60
C ARG A 76 27.48 -3.00 4.06
N GLY A 77 26.64 -3.57 4.93
CA GLY A 77 26.95 -3.79 6.34
C GLY A 77 27.62 -5.14 6.64
N ARG A 78 28.04 -5.88 5.61
CA ARG A 78 28.82 -7.12 5.72
C ARG A 78 30.28 -6.88 5.40
#